data_AF-A0A0V0ITQ9-F1
#
_entry.id   AF-A0A0V0ITQ9-F1
#
_cell.length_a   1.000
_cell.length_b   1.000
_cell.length_c   1.000
_cell.angle_alpha   90.00
_cell.angle_beta   90.00
_cell.angle_gamma   90.00
#
_symmetry.space_group_name_H-M   'P 1'
#
loop_
_entity.id
_entity.type
_entity.pdbx_description
1 polymer ?
#
loop_
_entity_poly.entity_id
_entity_poly.type
_entity_poly.pdbx_seq_one_letter_code
_entity_poly.pdbx_strand_id
1 'polypeptide(L)'
;MDMLGPSLWDVWNNNSHMMSTEMVACIAIEAISILEKLHSRGYVHGDVKPENFLLGTPGTPDEKKLFLVDLGLATKWRDTSTGLHVEYDQRPDVFRGTVRYASVHAHLGRTGSRRDDLESLAYTLIFLLRAKLPWQGYQGENKGFLVCKKKMATSPETLCLLCPVPFRHFVEYVVNLKFDEEPNYAKYISLFDGIVGPNPDNRPINTDGAQKLIHQVGQKRGRLTVQDDDDEQPKKKVRMGMPATQWISVYNGRRPMKQRYHYNVADDRLAQHIDKGNEDGLFISSVACCSSLWALIMDAGTGFSDQVYKLSPCFLHKEWIMEQWETNYYISALAGSSNGSSLVVMSKGTQYLQQSYKVSESFPFKWINKKWKEGFYVTAMATSGNKWAIVMSRGSGFSDQTVELDFLYPSEGIHKRWDAGYRITATAATWDQAAFVLSIPRRKPPDETQETLRTSAFPSTHVKEKWAKNLYIASVCYGRTVS
;
A
#
# COMPACT_ATOMS: atom_id res chain seq x y z
N MET A 1 -28.66 -4.21 -24.96
CA MET A 1 -27.24 -4.27 -25.35
C MET A 1 -27.15 -5.11 -26.59
N ASP A 2 -26.21 -4.80 -27.48
CA ASP A 2 -25.97 -5.60 -28.69
C ASP A 2 -25.50 -7.00 -28.30
N MET A 3 -25.90 -8.00 -29.08
CA MET A 3 -25.42 -9.37 -28.91
C MET A 3 -24.01 -9.47 -29.48
N LEU A 4 -23.03 -9.83 -28.66
CA LEU A 4 -21.63 -9.98 -29.04
C LEU A 4 -21.25 -11.45 -29.24
N GLY A 5 -20.03 -11.67 -29.73
CA GLY A 5 -19.42 -12.99 -29.87
C GLY A 5 -18.82 -13.53 -28.57
N PRO A 6 -17.96 -14.55 -28.66
CA PRO A 6 -17.36 -15.20 -27.49
C PRO A 6 -16.42 -14.25 -26.73
N SER A 7 -16.28 -14.49 -25.42
CA SER A 7 -15.28 -13.79 -24.60
C SER A 7 -13.87 -14.31 -24.88
N LEU A 8 -12.84 -13.54 -24.51
CA LEU A 8 -11.46 -14.03 -24.59
C LEU A 8 -11.24 -15.27 -23.73
N TRP A 9 -12.00 -15.44 -22.64
CA TRP A 9 -12.00 -16.67 -21.84
C TRP A 9 -12.49 -17.87 -22.64
N ASP A 10 -13.60 -17.73 -23.37
CA ASP A 10 -14.17 -18.80 -24.19
C ASP A 10 -13.23 -19.19 -25.32
N VAL A 11 -12.64 -18.20 -26.00
CA VAL A 11 -11.66 -18.42 -27.06
C VAL A 11 -10.41 -19.12 -26.52
N TRP A 12 -9.93 -18.73 -25.34
CA TRP A 12 -8.77 -19.34 -24.70
C TRP A 12 -9.03 -20.79 -24.28
N ASN A 13 -10.20 -21.10 -23.71
CA ASN A 13 -10.58 -22.47 -23.35
C ASN A 13 -10.70 -23.38 -24.59
N ASN A 14 -11.28 -22.87 -25.67
CA ASN A 14 -11.46 -23.65 -26.91
C ASN A 14 -10.13 -23.92 -27.64
N ASN A 15 -9.11 -23.08 -27.41
CA ASN A 15 -7.78 -23.22 -28.01
C ASN A 15 -6.77 -23.95 -27.11
N SER A 16 -7.22 -25.01 -26.42
CA SER A 16 -6.34 -25.82 -25.56
C SER A 16 -5.60 -25.01 -24.50
N HIS A 17 -6.24 -23.95 -23.96
CA HIS A 17 -5.72 -23.13 -22.88
C HIS A 17 -4.45 -22.33 -23.23
N MET A 18 -4.23 -22.00 -24.51
CA MET A 18 -3.13 -21.13 -24.96
C MET A 18 -3.55 -20.25 -26.15
N MET A 19 -3.01 -19.03 -26.22
CA MET A 19 -3.13 -18.15 -27.38
C MET A 19 -1.75 -17.87 -27.98
N SER A 20 -1.69 -17.66 -29.29
CA SER A 20 -0.44 -17.29 -29.97
C SER A 20 0.03 -15.90 -29.51
N THR A 21 1.35 -15.70 -29.57
CA THR A 21 1.97 -14.41 -29.23
C THR A 21 1.39 -13.26 -30.05
N GLU A 22 1.17 -13.47 -31.35
CA GLU A 22 0.55 -12.47 -32.24
C GLU A 22 -0.88 -12.12 -31.82
N MET A 23 -1.68 -13.14 -31.46
CA MET A 23 -3.04 -12.91 -30.99
C MET A 23 -3.06 -12.08 -29.71
N VAL A 24 -2.25 -12.44 -28.71
CA VAL A 24 -2.22 -11.68 -27.45
C VAL A 24 -1.64 -10.27 -27.65
N ALA A 25 -0.73 -10.06 -28.60
CA ALA A 25 -0.26 -8.73 -28.96
C ALA A 25 -1.37 -7.87 -29.59
N CYS A 26 -2.19 -8.44 -30.48
CA CYS A 26 -3.35 -7.74 -31.03
C CYS A 26 -4.38 -7.40 -29.94
N ILE A 27 -4.62 -8.33 -28.99
CA ILE A 27 -5.47 -8.09 -27.81
C ILE A 27 -4.91 -6.92 -27.00
N ALA A 28 -3.60 -6.89 -26.73
CA ALA A 28 -2.96 -5.83 -25.96
C ALA A 28 -3.18 -4.46 -26.60
N ILE A 29 -2.91 -4.34 -27.91
CA ILE A 29 -3.08 -3.11 -28.68
C ILE A 29 -4.51 -2.57 -28.56
N GLU A 30 -5.50 -3.42 -28.87
CA GLU A 30 -6.89 -2.96 -28.89
C GLU A 30 -7.45 -2.73 -27.48
N ALA A 31 -7.11 -3.59 -26.50
CA ALA A 31 -7.54 -3.43 -25.12
C ALA A 31 -6.99 -2.14 -24.48
N ILE A 32 -5.73 -1.77 -24.74
CA ILE A 32 -5.17 -0.50 -24.28
C ILE A 32 -5.93 0.69 -24.88
N SER A 33 -6.27 0.64 -26.18
CA SER A 33 -7.09 1.65 -26.86
C SER A 33 -8.50 1.76 -26.27
N ILE A 34 -9.13 0.63 -25.94
CA ILE A 34 -10.46 0.62 -25.31
C ILE A 34 -10.41 1.23 -23.91
N LEU A 35 -9.42 0.84 -23.09
CA LEU A 35 -9.24 1.38 -21.75
C LEU A 35 -8.93 2.88 -21.78
N GLU A 36 -8.09 3.36 -22.70
CA GLU A 36 -7.88 4.80 -22.88
C GLU A 36 -9.18 5.54 -23.16
N LYS A 37 -10.02 5.02 -24.08
CA LYS A 37 -11.32 5.63 -24.39
C LYS A 37 -12.20 5.70 -23.14
N LEU A 38 -12.25 4.63 -22.34
CA LEU A 38 -12.98 4.63 -21.06
C LEU A 38 -12.42 5.66 -20.08
N HIS A 39 -11.10 5.67 -19.90
CA HIS A 39 -10.39 6.59 -19.03
C HIS A 39 -10.61 8.06 -19.44
N SER A 40 -10.63 8.36 -20.74
CA SER A 40 -10.91 9.71 -21.27
C SER A 40 -12.30 10.23 -20.88
N ARG A 41 -13.25 9.34 -20.56
CA ARG A 41 -14.58 9.68 -20.05
C ARG A 41 -14.63 9.84 -18.53
N GLY A 42 -13.50 9.72 -17.84
CA GLY A 42 -13.37 9.91 -16.39
C GLY A 42 -13.65 8.65 -15.56
N TYR A 43 -13.73 7.48 -16.19
CA TYR A 43 -14.05 6.20 -15.53
C TYR A 43 -12.93 5.19 -15.66
N VAL A 44 -12.75 4.38 -14.62
CA VAL A 44 -11.99 3.13 -14.64
C VAL A 44 -12.96 1.96 -14.59
N HIS A 45 -12.60 0.85 -15.20
CA HIS A 45 -13.40 -0.37 -15.31
C HIS A 45 -13.48 -1.12 -13.97
N GLY A 46 -12.34 -1.33 -13.31
CA GLY A 46 -12.25 -1.99 -12.00
C GLY A 46 -12.37 -3.52 -12.00
N ASP A 47 -12.68 -4.14 -13.14
CA ASP A 47 -12.73 -5.61 -13.29
C ASP A 47 -12.23 -6.09 -14.67
N VAL A 48 -11.03 -5.66 -15.03
CA VAL A 48 -10.38 -6.07 -16.28
C VAL A 48 -9.96 -7.54 -16.19
N LYS A 49 -10.52 -8.38 -17.07
CA LYS A 49 -10.31 -9.83 -17.12
C LYS A 49 -10.73 -10.41 -18.48
N PRO A 50 -10.27 -11.62 -18.87
CA PRO A 50 -10.63 -12.23 -20.15
C PRO A 50 -12.14 -12.33 -20.41
N GLU A 51 -12.93 -12.57 -19.38
CA GLU A 51 -14.39 -12.75 -19.47
C GLU A 51 -15.13 -11.47 -19.89
N ASN A 52 -14.55 -10.30 -19.60
CA ASN A 52 -15.17 -8.99 -19.88
C ASN A 52 -14.72 -8.40 -21.24
N PHE A 53 -13.83 -9.08 -21.95
CA PHE A 53 -13.46 -8.73 -23.32
C PHE A 53 -14.09 -9.71 -24.30
N LEU A 54 -14.95 -9.22 -25.18
CA LEU A 54 -15.70 -10.05 -26.14
C LEU A 54 -15.31 -9.68 -27.58
N LEU A 55 -15.29 -10.69 -28.44
CA LEU A 55 -15.21 -10.48 -29.88
C LEU A 55 -16.57 -10.08 -30.45
N GLY A 56 -16.60 -9.50 -31.65
CA GLY A 56 -17.85 -9.29 -32.37
C GLY A 56 -18.49 -10.62 -32.80
N THR A 57 -19.74 -10.55 -33.26
CA THR A 57 -20.50 -11.73 -33.68
C THR A 57 -19.81 -12.42 -34.87
N PRO A 58 -19.58 -13.75 -34.83
CA PRO A 58 -18.98 -14.48 -35.94
C PRO A 58 -19.74 -14.28 -37.26
N GLY A 59 -19.01 -14.15 -38.37
CA GLY A 59 -19.60 -13.95 -39.70
C GLY A 59 -20.11 -12.53 -39.95
N THR A 60 -19.82 -11.58 -39.06
CA THR A 60 -20.09 -10.15 -39.26
C THR A 60 -18.80 -9.38 -39.54
N PRO A 61 -18.87 -8.16 -40.14
CA PRO A 61 -17.69 -7.32 -40.33
C PRO A 61 -16.94 -6.98 -39.03
N ASP A 62 -17.63 -7.03 -37.88
CA ASP A 62 -17.06 -6.76 -36.58
C ASP A 62 -16.51 -8.03 -35.88
N GLU A 63 -16.51 -9.22 -36.51
CA GLU A 63 -16.12 -10.48 -35.84
C GLU A 63 -14.72 -10.44 -35.19
N LYS A 64 -13.79 -9.68 -35.78
CA LYS A 64 -12.42 -9.50 -35.27
C LYS A 64 -12.29 -8.33 -34.30
N LYS A 65 -13.35 -7.58 -34.02
CA LYS A 65 -13.32 -6.40 -33.16
C LYS A 65 -13.47 -6.80 -31.70
N LEU A 66 -12.67 -6.16 -30.84
CA LEU A 66 -12.71 -6.37 -29.41
C LEU A 66 -13.63 -5.34 -28.74
N PHE A 67 -14.42 -5.79 -27.78
CA PHE A 67 -15.33 -4.97 -26.98
C PHE A 67 -15.07 -5.20 -25.50
N LEU A 68 -15.21 -4.16 -24.68
CA LEU A 68 -15.19 -4.24 -23.22
C LEU A 68 -16.62 -4.12 -22.70
N VAL A 69 -17.05 -5.07 -21.86
CA VAL A 69 -18.39 -5.14 -21.28
C VAL A 69 -18.32 -5.19 -19.75
N ASP A 70 -19.49 -5.17 -19.11
CA ASP A 70 -19.66 -5.25 -17.65
C ASP A 70 -19.01 -4.08 -16.87
N LEU A 71 -19.64 -2.92 -16.99
CA LEU A 71 -19.28 -1.72 -16.22
C LEU A 71 -19.85 -1.73 -14.78
N GLY A 72 -20.25 -2.89 -14.24
CA GLY A 72 -20.89 -2.98 -12.92
C GLY A 72 -19.97 -2.56 -11.76
N LEU A 73 -18.66 -2.64 -11.96
CA LEU A 73 -17.64 -2.22 -11.00
C LEU A 73 -16.94 -0.90 -11.39
N ALA A 74 -17.39 -0.24 -12.46
CA ALA A 74 -16.78 0.98 -12.93
C ALA A 74 -16.92 2.11 -11.91
N THR A 75 -15.85 2.87 -11.71
CA THR A 75 -15.81 4.01 -10.77
C THR A 75 -15.19 5.22 -11.43
N LYS A 76 -15.48 6.41 -10.90
CA LYS A 76 -14.86 7.65 -11.38
C LYS A 76 -13.42 7.74 -10.85
N TRP A 77 -12.46 8.01 -11.73
CA TRP A 77 -11.09 8.39 -11.34
C TRP A 77 -10.87 9.91 -11.44
N ARG A 78 -11.76 10.61 -12.15
CA ARG A 78 -11.73 12.07 -12.32
C ARG A 78 -13.12 12.65 -12.09
N ASP A 79 -13.17 13.80 -11.44
CA ASP A 79 -14.39 14.59 -11.40
C ASP A 79 -14.66 15.21 -12.78
N THR A 80 -15.86 14.99 -13.31
CA THR A 80 -16.24 15.42 -14.66
C THR A 80 -16.46 16.92 -14.76
N SER A 81 -16.74 17.60 -13.64
CA SER A 81 -17.03 19.04 -13.62
C SER A 81 -15.76 19.89 -13.51
N THR A 82 -14.83 19.48 -12.66
CA THR A 82 -13.58 20.20 -12.36
C THR A 82 -12.41 19.70 -13.18
N GLY A 83 -12.50 18.47 -13.72
CA GLY A 83 -11.38 17.81 -14.37
C GLY A 83 -10.29 17.30 -13.42
N LEU A 84 -10.49 17.44 -12.10
CA LEU A 84 -9.52 17.04 -11.10
C LEU A 84 -9.57 15.54 -10.82
N HIS A 85 -8.41 14.95 -10.50
CA HIS A 85 -8.31 13.57 -10.05
C HIS A 85 -9.07 13.38 -8.73
N VAL A 86 -9.70 12.22 -8.53
CA VAL A 86 -10.32 11.88 -7.24
C VAL A 86 -9.29 11.83 -6.13
N GLU A 87 -9.71 12.12 -4.90
CA GLU A 87 -8.85 12.05 -3.74
C GLU A 87 -8.41 10.62 -3.44
N TYR A 88 -7.17 10.49 -2.96
CA TYR A 88 -6.62 9.21 -2.52
C TYR A 88 -7.24 8.81 -1.19
N ASP A 89 -7.72 7.57 -1.10
CA ASP A 89 -8.16 6.93 0.14
C ASP A 89 -7.69 5.46 0.17
N GLN A 90 -7.66 4.88 1.37
CA GLN A 90 -7.41 3.46 1.58
C GLN A 90 -8.42 2.87 2.56
N ARG A 91 -9.11 1.81 2.13
CA ARG A 91 -10.08 1.06 2.92
C ARG A 91 -9.73 -0.43 2.86
N PRO A 92 -8.84 -0.92 3.75
CA PRO A 92 -8.26 -2.27 3.66
C PRO A 92 -9.28 -3.43 3.67
N ASP A 93 -10.51 -3.20 4.13
CA ASP A 93 -11.58 -4.21 4.16
C ASP A 93 -12.48 -4.20 2.92
N VAL A 94 -12.30 -3.25 2.00
CA VAL A 94 -13.08 -3.10 0.77
C VAL A 94 -12.25 -3.58 -0.41
N PHE A 95 -12.51 -4.81 -0.84
CA PHE A 95 -12.01 -5.36 -2.10
C PHE A 95 -13.16 -5.57 -3.08
N ARG A 96 -12.94 -5.24 -4.36
CA ARG A 96 -13.86 -5.50 -5.48
C ARG A 96 -13.07 -6.03 -6.68
N GLY A 97 -13.74 -6.77 -7.55
CA GLY A 97 -13.17 -7.33 -8.78
C GLY A 97 -12.61 -8.74 -8.61
N THR A 98 -11.98 -9.23 -9.65
CA THR A 98 -11.52 -10.62 -9.73
C THR A 98 -10.10 -10.77 -9.16
N VAL A 99 -9.96 -11.42 -8.00
CA VAL A 99 -8.69 -11.64 -7.25
C VAL A 99 -7.49 -11.98 -8.14
N ARG A 100 -7.69 -12.83 -9.15
CA ARG A 100 -6.64 -13.30 -10.06
C ARG A 100 -6.01 -12.12 -10.84
N TYR A 101 -6.83 -11.20 -11.34
CA TYR A 101 -6.41 -10.14 -12.25
C TYR A 101 -6.35 -8.75 -11.59
N ALA A 102 -7.04 -8.52 -10.48
CA ALA A 102 -7.08 -7.21 -9.82
C ALA A 102 -5.67 -6.71 -9.41
N SER A 103 -5.41 -5.41 -9.55
CA SER A 103 -4.15 -4.76 -9.16
C SER A 103 -3.79 -4.99 -7.68
N VAL A 104 -2.51 -4.85 -7.34
CA VAL A 104 -2.06 -4.83 -5.93
C VAL A 104 -2.75 -3.71 -5.13
N HIS A 105 -3.04 -2.58 -5.78
CA HIS A 105 -3.72 -1.46 -5.16
C HIS A 105 -5.18 -1.75 -4.81
N ALA A 106 -5.90 -2.48 -5.67
CA ALA A 106 -7.24 -2.96 -5.38
C ALA A 106 -7.24 -3.94 -4.20
N HIS A 107 -6.27 -4.85 -4.13
CA HIS A 107 -6.09 -5.75 -2.97
C HIS A 107 -5.82 -5.00 -1.66
N LEU A 108 -5.11 -3.88 -1.72
CA LEU A 108 -4.84 -3.01 -0.59
C LEU A 108 -6.03 -2.09 -0.25
N GLY A 109 -7.12 -2.14 -1.02
CA GLY A 109 -8.32 -1.31 -0.81
C GLY A 109 -8.09 0.17 -1.10
N ARG A 110 -7.13 0.51 -1.96
CA ARG A 110 -6.88 1.89 -2.38
C ARG A 110 -7.98 2.37 -3.33
N THR A 111 -8.21 3.68 -3.38
CA THR A 111 -9.04 4.28 -4.44
C THR A 111 -8.53 3.84 -5.80
N GLY A 112 -9.43 3.30 -6.64
CA GLY A 112 -9.09 2.83 -7.97
C GLY A 112 -8.75 3.99 -8.92
N SER A 113 -7.77 3.78 -9.79
CA SER A 113 -7.29 4.74 -10.78
C SER A 113 -6.86 4.03 -12.07
N ARG A 114 -6.41 4.79 -13.07
CA ARG A 114 -6.10 4.24 -14.40
C ARG A 114 -4.98 3.19 -14.38
N ARG A 115 -4.06 3.28 -13.42
CA ARG A 115 -2.99 2.27 -13.25
C ARG A 115 -3.55 0.89 -12.92
N ASP A 116 -4.68 0.84 -12.20
CA ASP A 116 -5.29 -0.40 -11.75
C ASP A 116 -5.81 -1.25 -12.92
N ASP A 117 -6.47 -0.61 -13.88
CA ASP A 117 -6.97 -1.26 -15.08
C ASP A 117 -5.83 -1.76 -15.97
N LEU A 118 -4.75 -0.97 -16.12
CA LEU A 118 -3.59 -1.34 -16.92
C LEU A 118 -2.74 -2.46 -16.28
N GLU A 119 -2.56 -2.45 -14.96
CA GLU A 119 -1.93 -3.54 -14.22
C GLU A 119 -2.76 -4.83 -14.35
N SER A 120 -4.08 -4.71 -14.23
CA SER A 120 -5.00 -5.85 -14.39
C SER A 120 -4.99 -6.40 -15.82
N LEU A 121 -4.87 -5.52 -16.82
CA LEU A 121 -4.66 -5.91 -18.22
C LEU A 121 -3.34 -6.65 -18.38
N ALA A 122 -2.24 -6.18 -17.79
CA ALA A 122 -0.96 -6.86 -17.87
C ALA A 122 -1.04 -8.30 -17.32
N TYR A 123 -1.67 -8.49 -16.16
CA TYR A 123 -1.91 -9.84 -15.61
C TYR A 123 -2.81 -10.70 -16.50
N THR A 124 -3.82 -10.10 -17.13
CA THR A 124 -4.71 -10.74 -18.10
C THR A 124 -3.94 -11.24 -19.32
N LEU A 125 -3.08 -10.41 -19.92
CA LEU A 125 -2.27 -10.77 -21.09
C LEU A 125 -1.28 -11.88 -20.77
N ILE A 126 -0.58 -11.80 -19.62
CA ILE A 126 0.34 -12.88 -19.20
C ILE A 126 -0.42 -14.18 -18.96
N PHE A 127 -1.62 -14.13 -18.40
CA PHE A 127 -2.45 -15.31 -18.24
C PHE A 127 -2.83 -15.94 -19.59
N LEU A 128 -3.28 -15.14 -20.57
CA LEU A 128 -3.64 -15.64 -21.91
C LEU A 128 -2.44 -16.30 -22.64
N LEU A 129 -1.22 -15.78 -22.43
CA LEU A 129 0.01 -16.36 -22.98
C LEU A 129 0.46 -17.64 -22.26
N ARG A 130 0.40 -17.65 -20.92
CA ARG A 130 1.09 -18.65 -20.09
C ARG A 130 0.16 -19.67 -19.44
N ALA A 131 -1.16 -19.51 -19.59
CA ALA A 131 -2.20 -20.27 -18.90
C ALA A 131 -2.24 -20.16 -17.37
N LYS A 132 -1.22 -19.55 -16.75
CA LYS A 132 -1.04 -19.50 -15.30
C LYS A 132 -0.31 -18.25 -14.85
N LEU A 133 -0.74 -17.75 -13.69
CA LEU A 133 -0.11 -16.72 -12.90
C LEU A 133 0.48 -17.31 -11.61
N PRO A 134 1.60 -16.77 -11.08
CA PRO A 134 2.29 -17.30 -9.90
C PRO A 134 1.47 -17.34 -8.60
N TRP A 135 0.36 -16.60 -8.54
CA TRP A 135 -0.52 -16.47 -7.37
C TRP A 135 -1.84 -17.25 -7.49
N GLN A 136 -1.96 -18.20 -8.43
CA GLN A 136 -3.09 -19.12 -8.47
C GLN A 136 -2.94 -20.26 -7.45
N GLY A 137 -4.07 -20.74 -6.92
CA GLY A 137 -4.13 -21.91 -6.02
C GLY A 137 -4.42 -21.60 -4.55
N TYR A 138 -4.33 -20.33 -4.13
CA TYR A 138 -4.72 -19.94 -2.76
C TYR A 138 -6.23 -20.06 -2.53
N GLN A 139 -6.61 -20.55 -1.34
CA GLN A 139 -7.99 -20.80 -0.90
C GLN A 139 -8.21 -20.23 0.51
N GLY A 140 -9.47 -20.16 0.95
CA GLY A 140 -9.85 -19.70 2.29
C GLY A 140 -10.03 -18.18 2.41
N GLU A 141 -10.40 -17.72 3.60
CA GLU A 141 -10.73 -16.32 3.88
C GLU A 141 -9.56 -15.35 3.68
N ASN A 142 -8.32 -15.82 3.87
CA ASN A 142 -7.09 -15.04 3.69
C ASN A 142 -6.54 -15.07 2.26
N LYS A 143 -7.27 -15.65 1.29
CA LYS A 143 -6.85 -15.77 -0.11
C LYS A 143 -6.41 -14.42 -0.71
N GLY A 144 -7.18 -13.36 -0.49
CA GLY A 144 -6.85 -12.03 -1.02
C GLY A 144 -5.49 -11.52 -0.51
N PHE A 145 -5.26 -11.65 0.80
CA PHE A 145 -3.98 -11.30 1.42
C PHE A 145 -2.80 -12.08 0.83
N LEU A 146 -2.92 -13.40 0.70
CA LEU A 146 -1.86 -14.26 0.14
C LEU A 146 -1.56 -13.95 -1.32
N VAL A 147 -2.60 -13.68 -2.12
CA VAL A 147 -2.46 -13.28 -3.52
C VAL A 147 -1.77 -11.92 -3.63
N CYS A 148 -2.18 -10.92 -2.84
CA CYS A 148 -1.54 -9.61 -2.81
C CYS A 148 -0.06 -9.71 -2.44
N LYS A 149 0.25 -10.43 -1.36
CA LYS A 149 1.62 -10.69 -0.92
C LYS A 149 2.46 -11.32 -2.04
N LYS A 150 1.91 -12.31 -2.74
CA LYS A 150 2.60 -13.00 -3.83
C LYS A 150 2.82 -12.09 -5.05
N LYS A 151 1.84 -11.25 -5.41
CA LYS A 151 1.97 -10.26 -6.49
C LYS A 151 3.09 -9.27 -6.20
N MET A 152 3.08 -8.66 -5.02
CA MET A 152 4.12 -7.70 -4.60
C MET A 152 5.51 -8.31 -4.49
N ALA A 153 5.62 -9.62 -4.26
CA ALA A 153 6.89 -10.34 -4.22
C ALA A 153 7.37 -10.86 -5.59
N THR A 154 6.58 -10.69 -6.66
CA THR A 154 6.90 -11.21 -7.99
C THR A 154 7.38 -10.07 -8.89
N SER A 155 8.65 -10.09 -9.30
CA SER A 155 9.18 -9.14 -10.29
C SER A 155 8.47 -9.24 -11.64
N PRO A 156 8.47 -8.16 -12.44
CA PRO A 156 8.19 -8.25 -13.88
C PRO A 156 9.06 -9.31 -14.57
N GLU A 157 10.35 -9.40 -14.26
CA GLU A 157 11.27 -10.42 -14.82
C GLU A 157 10.81 -11.84 -14.47
N THR A 158 10.44 -12.09 -13.21
CA THR A 158 9.97 -13.41 -12.78
C THR A 158 8.61 -13.75 -13.42
N LEU A 159 7.69 -12.78 -13.48
CA LEU A 159 6.37 -12.94 -14.09
C LEU A 159 6.49 -13.26 -15.58
N CYS A 160 7.46 -12.64 -16.26
CA CYS A 160 7.66 -12.70 -17.71
C CYS A 160 8.85 -13.55 -18.16
N LEU A 161 9.39 -14.45 -17.32
CA LEU A 161 10.62 -15.23 -17.57
C LEU A 161 10.69 -15.93 -18.94
N LEU A 162 9.55 -16.22 -19.58
CA LEU A 162 9.45 -16.86 -20.90
C LEU A 162 8.52 -16.10 -21.87
N CYS A 163 8.20 -14.84 -21.57
CA CYS A 163 7.38 -14.00 -22.42
C CYS A 163 8.26 -13.16 -23.37
N PRO A 164 7.75 -12.77 -24.54
CA PRO A 164 8.41 -11.77 -25.38
C PRO A 164 8.65 -10.47 -24.61
N VAL A 165 9.78 -9.82 -24.90
CA VAL A 165 10.25 -8.60 -24.22
C VAL A 165 9.18 -7.49 -24.12
N PRO A 166 8.35 -7.21 -25.16
CA PRO A 166 7.27 -6.24 -25.06
C PRO A 166 6.31 -6.43 -23.89
N PHE A 167 5.96 -7.67 -23.55
CA PHE A 167 5.07 -7.96 -22.41
C PHE A 167 5.74 -7.65 -21.07
N ARG A 168 7.04 -7.95 -20.94
CA ARG A 168 7.82 -7.60 -19.75
C ARG A 168 7.89 -6.08 -19.58
N HIS A 169 8.23 -5.34 -20.64
CA HIS A 169 8.28 -3.88 -20.61
C HIS A 169 6.91 -3.27 -20.26
N PHE A 170 5.82 -3.82 -20.81
CA PHE A 170 4.48 -3.36 -20.45
C PHE A 170 4.19 -3.54 -18.96
N VAL A 171 4.46 -4.73 -18.40
CA VAL A 171 4.35 -4.99 -16.95
C VAL A 171 5.20 -4.00 -16.16
N GLU A 172 6.48 -3.83 -16.52
CA GLU A 172 7.41 -2.90 -15.85
C GLU A 172 6.88 -1.47 -15.84
N TYR A 173 6.30 -0.99 -16.93
CA TYR A 173 5.76 0.36 -16.97
C TYR A 173 4.52 0.51 -16.09
N VAL A 174 3.55 -0.40 -16.17
CA VAL A 174 2.26 -0.21 -15.50
C VAL A 174 2.32 -0.41 -13.99
N VAL A 175 3.18 -1.31 -13.49
CA VAL A 175 3.32 -1.55 -12.03
C VAL A 175 4.05 -0.41 -11.31
N ASN A 176 4.68 0.51 -12.05
CA ASN A 176 5.41 1.65 -11.51
C ASN A 176 4.64 2.98 -11.65
N LEU A 177 3.43 2.97 -12.20
CA LEU A 177 2.59 4.16 -12.34
C LEU A 177 2.17 4.71 -10.96
N LYS A 178 2.27 6.02 -10.79
CA LYS A 178 1.69 6.71 -9.61
C LYS A 178 0.17 6.79 -9.73
N PHE A 179 -0.49 7.03 -8.61
CA PHE A 179 -1.96 7.08 -8.51
C PHE A 179 -2.59 8.07 -9.50
N ASP A 180 -2.01 9.26 -9.61
CA ASP A 180 -2.49 10.37 -10.44
C ASP A 180 -1.73 10.53 -11.76
N GLU A 181 -0.82 9.61 -12.08
CA GLU A 181 -0.03 9.66 -13.31
C GLU A 181 -0.92 9.45 -14.55
N GLU A 182 -0.65 10.22 -15.61
CA GLU A 182 -1.26 10.02 -16.92
C GLU A 182 -0.55 8.87 -17.64
N PRO A 183 -1.23 7.74 -17.95
CA PRO A 183 -0.58 6.63 -18.63
C PRO A 183 -0.21 6.99 -20.06
N ASN A 184 0.97 6.58 -20.53
CA ASN A 184 1.38 6.77 -21.91
C ASN A 184 0.86 5.63 -22.81
N TYR A 185 -0.46 5.63 -23.05
CA TYR A 185 -1.15 4.58 -23.83
C TYR A 185 -0.50 4.33 -25.19
N ALA A 186 -0.12 5.38 -25.90
CA ALA A 186 0.50 5.28 -27.22
C ALA A 186 1.88 4.59 -27.18
N LYS A 187 2.71 4.90 -26.16
CA LYS A 187 3.98 4.18 -25.93
C LYS A 187 3.71 2.70 -25.65
N TYR A 188 2.72 2.39 -24.81
CA TYR A 188 2.40 1.01 -24.46
C TYR A 188 1.91 0.18 -25.65
N ILE A 189 1.07 0.77 -26.51
CA ILE A 189 0.64 0.16 -27.78
C ILE A 189 1.86 -0.11 -28.67
N SER A 190 2.77 0.86 -28.82
CA SER A 190 3.93 0.73 -29.71
C SER A 190 4.91 -0.39 -29.33
N LEU A 191 4.85 -0.91 -28.10
CA LEU A 191 5.65 -2.07 -27.68
C LEU A 191 5.33 -3.32 -28.51
N PHE A 192 4.09 -3.45 -28.98
CA PHE A 192 3.58 -4.65 -29.63
C PHE A 192 3.62 -4.58 -31.17
N ASP A 193 3.96 -3.43 -31.75
CA ASP A 193 4.00 -3.22 -33.21
C ASP A 193 4.92 -4.21 -33.92
N GLY A 194 6.06 -4.55 -33.31
CA GLY A 194 7.03 -5.50 -33.88
C GLY A 194 6.60 -6.98 -33.81
N ILE A 195 5.49 -7.29 -33.12
CA ILE A 195 4.95 -8.65 -33.00
C ILE A 195 3.84 -8.91 -34.01
N VAL A 196 3.04 -7.88 -34.35
CA VAL A 196 1.87 -8.04 -35.20
C VAL A 196 2.24 -8.04 -36.69
N GLY A 197 1.58 -8.88 -37.49
CA GLY A 197 1.79 -8.93 -38.93
C GLY A 197 1.57 -7.56 -39.62
N PRO A 198 2.32 -7.26 -40.70
CA PRO A 198 2.25 -5.96 -41.38
C PRO A 198 0.91 -5.75 -42.11
N ASN A 199 0.19 -6.82 -42.47
CA ASN A 199 -1.11 -6.74 -43.12
C ASN A 199 -2.25 -6.79 -42.07
N PRO A 200 -3.00 -5.69 -41.85
CA PRO A 200 -4.10 -5.65 -40.88
C PRO A 200 -5.18 -6.70 -41.12
N ASP A 201 -5.49 -7.02 -42.39
CA ASP A 201 -6.56 -7.94 -42.75
C ASP A 201 -6.28 -9.39 -42.29
N ASN A 202 -4.99 -9.73 -42.20
CA ASN A 202 -4.53 -11.05 -41.79
C ASN A 202 -4.42 -11.19 -40.27
N ARG A 203 -4.54 -10.09 -39.51
CA ARG A 203 -4.43 -10.14 -38.05
C ARG A 203 -5.59 -10.94 -37.45
N PRO A 204 -5.37 -11.66 -36.34
CA PRO A 204 -6.42 -12.40 -35.64
C PRO A 204 -7.47 -11.47 -35.00
N ILE A 205 -7.09 -10.24 -34.66
CA ILE A 205 -7.96 -9.22 -34.08
C ILE A 205 -7.71 -7.88 -34.77
N ASN A 206 -8.78 -7.11 -35.00
CA ASN A 206 -8.72 -5.77 -35.54
C ASN A 206 -8.05 -4.82 -34.52
N THR A 207 -7.08 -4.04 -34.98
CA THR A 207 -6.26 -3.10 -34.18
C THR A 207 -6.41 -1.64 -34.65
N ASP A 208 -7.38 -1.34 -35.51
CA ASP A 208 -7.65 -0.02 -36.07
C ASP A 208 -8.02 1.01 -34.99
N GLY A 209 -8.62 0.54 -33.89
CA GLY A 209 -8.96 1.37 -32.74
C GLY A 209 -7.76 2.09 -32.14
N ALA A 210 -6.58 1.48 -32.25
CA ALA A 210 -5.29 2.00 -31.77
C ALA A 210 -4.52 2.84 -32.80
N GLN A 211 -4.83 2.74 -34.10
CA GLN A 211 -4.09 3.47 -35.16
C GLN A 211 -4.10 4.99 -34.94
N LYS A 212 -5.21 5.54 -34.44
CA LYS A 212 -5.31 6.98 -34.09
C LYS A 212 -4.25 7.42 -33.08
N LEU A 213 -3.85 6.56 -32.16
CA LEU A 213 -2.84 6.82 -31.14
C LEU A 213 -1.42 6.69 -31.70
N ILE A 214 -1.22 5.68 -32.53
CA ILE A 214 0.06 5.44 -33.22
C ILE A 214 0.41 6.62 -34.13
N HIS A 215 -0.57 7.19 -34.86
CA HIS A 215 -0.36 8.37 -35.71
C HIS A 215 -0.01 9.64 -34.93
N GLN A 216 -0.53 9.83 -33.71
CA GLN A 216 -0.15 10.96 -32.85
C GLN A 216 1.33 10.89 -32.43
N VAL A 217 1.87 9.68 -32.26
CA VAL A 217 3.32 9.47 -32.02
C VAL A 217 4.13 9.69 -33.29
N GLY A 218 3.61 9.26 -34.45
CA GLY A 218 4.23 9.47 -35.76
C GLY A 218 4.43 10.95 -36.15
N GLN A 219 3.54 11.85 -35.73
CA GLN A 219 3.71 13.29 -35.94
C GLN A 219 4.74 13.94 -35.01
N LYS A 220 5.02 13.32 -33.84
CA LYS A 220 6.12 13.74 -32.94
C LYS A 220 7.49 13.16 -33.34
N ARG A 221 7.55 12.20 -34.26
CA ARG A 221 8.78 11.60 -34.82
C ARG A 221 9.55 12.51 -35.80
N GLY A 222 9.37 13.83 -35.74
CA GLY A 222 10.22 14.80 -36.45
C GLY A 222 11.67 14.85 -35.91
N ARG A 223 11.95 14.23 -34.76
CA ARG A 223 13.29 13.94 -34.23
C ARG A 223 13.07 12.90 -33.14
N LEU A 224 13.55 11.68 -33.34
CA LEU A 224 13.97 10.70 -32.33
C LEU A 224 14.19 9.39 -33.09
N THR A 225 15.41 9.25 -33.60
CA THR A 225 16.03 7.95 -33.83
C THR A 225 15.95 7.15 -32.54
N VAL A 226 15.75 5.84 -32.66
CA VAL A 226 15.94 4.87 -31.57
C VAL A 226 17.41 4.94 -31.15
N GLN A 227 17.74 5.93 -30.33
CA GLN A 227 18.86 5.89 -29.42
C GLN A 227 18.26 5.38 -28.12
N ASP A 228 18.91 4.38 -27.53
CA ASP A 228 18.67 3.98 -26.16
C ASP A 228 18.60 5.25 -25.30
N ASP A 229 17.41 5.57 -24.79
CA ASP A 229 17.21 6.58 -23.75
C ASP A 229 17.80 6.04 -22.44
N ASP A 230 19.14 5.92 -22.41
CA ASP A 230 19.94 5.68 -21.21
C ASP A 230 20.14 7.00 -20.42
N ASP A 231 19.60 8.12 -20.90
CA ASP A 231 19.79 9.48 -20.34
C ASP A 231 18.53 10.08 -19.67
N GLU A 232 17.48 9.30 -19.40
CA GLU A 232 16.60 9.67 -18.28
C GLU A 232 17.39 9.40 -16.99
N GLN A 233 17.79 10.47 -16.29
CA GLN A 233 18.26 10.43 -14.90
C GLN A 233 17.56 9.28 -14.17
N PRO A 234 18.27 8.44 -13.39
CA PRO A 234 17.67 7.24 -12.83
C PRO A 234 16.44 7.65 -12.02
N LYS A 235 15.24 7.53 -12.63
CA LYS A 235 13.96 7.53 -11.94
C LYS A 235 14.17 6.47 -10.90
N LYS A 236 14.24 6.88 -9.63
CA LYS A 236 14.64 6.03 -8.49
C LYS A 236 14.07 4.65 -8.76
N LYS A 237 14.91 3.74 -9.28
CA LYS A 237 14.50 2.36 -9.50
C LYS A 237 14.02 1.97 -8.12
N VAL A 238 12.74 1.61 -7.99
CA VAL A 238 12.25 1.01 -6.76
C VAL A 238 13.07 -0.26 -6.67
N ARG A 239 14.18 -0.14 -5.94
CA ARG A 239 15.33 -1.01 -6.03
C ARG A 239 14.87 -2.28 -5.36
N MET A 240 14.36 -3.24 -6.13
CA MET A 240 14.02 -4.59 -5.65
C MET A 240 15.27 -5.27 -5.06
N GLY A 241 15.64 -4.84 -3.87
CA GLY A 241 16.51 -5.54 -2.97
C GLY A 241 15.74 -6.68 -2.31
N MET A 242 16.50 -7.49 -1.57
CA MET A 242 15.88 -8.47 -0.71
C MET A 242 15.05 -7.75 0.37
N PRO A 243 13.91 -8.32 0.77
CA PRO A 243 13.09 -7.76 1.84
C PRO A 243 13.93 -7.47 3.08
N ALA A 244 14.13 -6.19 3.38
CA ALA A 244 14.82 -5.77 4.58
C ALA A 244 13.79 -5.45 5.67
N THR A 245 13.99 -6.02 6.86
CA THR A 245 13.40 -5.48 8.08
C THR A 245 14.24 -4.32 8.56
N GLN A 246 13.59 -3.22 8.90
CA GLN A 246 14.23 -1.98 9.31
C GLN A 246 13.44 -1.33 10.44
N TRP A 247 14.15 -0.51 11.19
CA TRP A 247 13.55 0.45 12.09
C TRP A 247 12.89 1.56 11.28
N ILE A 248 11.67 1.91 11.66
CA ILE A 248 10.92 3.04 11.14
C ILE A 248 10.77 4.03 12.28
N SER A 249 11.43 5.17 12.17
CA SER A 249 11.34 6.24 13.15
C SER A 249 10.57 7.41 12.57
N VAL A 250 9.57 7.89 13.29
CA VAL A 250 8.81 9.11 12.97
C VAL A 250 9.31 10.22 13.87
N TYR A 251 9.67 11.35 13.29
CA TYR A 251 10.14 12.54 13.99
C TYR A 251 9.15 13.67 13.83
N ASN A 252 8.85 14.38 14.90
CA ASN A 252 8.02 15.59 14.87
C ASN A 252 8.85 16.79 15.32
N GLY A 253 8.62 17.93 14.66
CA GLY A 253 9.08 19.24 15.15
C GLY A 253 8.40 19.58 16.47
N ARG A 254 9.20 19.94 17.48
CA ARG A 254 8.69 20.36 18.79
C ARG A 254 9.52 21.51 19.32
N ARG A 255 8.98 22.20 20.34
CA ARG A 255 9.80 23.10 21.16
C ARG A 255 10.95 22.29 21.79
N PRO A 256 12.12 22.91 21.99
CA PRO A 256 13.26 22.23 22.61
C PRO A 256 12.86 21.52 23.90
N MET A 257 13.12 20.21 23.96
CA MET A 257 12.81 19.36 25.11
C MET A 257 13.90 18.31 25.33
N LYS A 258 14.01 17.80 26.57
CA LYS A 258 14.87 16.66 26.91
C LYS A 258 14.19 15.37 26.40
N GLN A 259 14.90 14.63 25.54
CA GLN A 259 14.50 13.30 25.09
C GLN A 259 15.68 12.34 25.29
N ARG A 260 15.38 11.10 25.71
CA ARG A 260 16.34 10.02 25.88
C ARG A 260 15.82 8.81 25.12
N TYR A 261 16.73 8.07 24.50
CA TYR A 261 16.41 6.79 23.92
C TYR A 261 17.35 5.71 24.45
N HIS A 262 16.81 4.50 24.59
CA HIS A 262 17.57 3.28 24.84
C HIS A 262 17.18 2.26 23.77
N TYR A 263 18.14 1.49 23.27
CA TYR A 263 17.90 0.44 22.28
C TYR A 263 18.78 -0.76 22.59
N ASN A 264 18.43 -1.93 22.07
CA ASN A 264 19.07 -3.19 22.43
C ASN A 264 18.99 -3.49 23.93
N VAL A 265 17.88 -3.09 24.56
CA VAL A 265 17.62 -3.33 25.99
C VAL A 265 17.05 -4.74 26.15
N ALA A 266 17.64 -5.52 27.05
CA ALA A 266 17.14 -6.84 27.42
C ALA A 266 16.14 -6.71 28.58
N ASP A 267 15.30 -7.73 28.78
CA ASP A 267 14.20 -7.75 29.76
C ASP A 267 14.66 -7.35 31.18
N ASP A 268 15.79 -7.89 31.63
CA ASP A 268 16.39 -7.68 32.94
C ASP A 268 16.92 -6.26 33.17
N ARG A 269 17.17 -5.50 32.09
CA ARG A 269 17.68 -4.12 32.14
C ARG A 269 16.61 -3.06 31.94
N LEU A 270 15.37 -3.45 31.62
CA LEU A 270 14.27 -2.50 31.41
C LEU A 270 14.05 -1.61 32.63
N ALA A 271 13.91 -2.22 33.82
CA ALA A 271 13.63 -1.50 35.06
C ALA A 271 14.67 -0.40 35.34
N GLN A 272 15.96 -0.75 35.24
CA GLN A 272 17.06 0.20 35.44
C GLN A 272 16.97 1.44 34.54
N HIS A 273 16.62 1.26 33.27
CA HIS A 273 16.51 2.37 32.32
C HIS A 273 15.26 3.22 32.57
N ILE A 274 14.14 2.58 32.91
CA ILE A 274 12.86 3.25 33.16
C ILE A 274 12.95 4.06 34.45
N ASP A 275 13.44 3.47 35.54
CA ASP A 275 13.54 4.12 36.85
C ASP A 275 14.45 5.35 36.79
N LYS A 276 15.62 5.22 36.15
CA LYS A 276 16.53 6.35 35.90
C LYS A 276 15.90 7.44 35.03
N GLY A 277 15.07 7.07 34.06
CA GLY A 277 14.34 8.05 33.25
C GLY A 277 13.30 8.80 34.07
N ASN A 278 12.54 8.10 34.92
CA ASN A 278 11.55 8.68 35.81
C ASN A 278 12.19 9.66 36.82
N GLU A 279 13.33 9.30 37.43
CA GLU A 279 14.13 10.19 38.29
C GLU A 279 14.54 11.49 37.57
N ASP A 280 14.80 11.38 36.27
CA ASP A 280 15.18 12.48 35.39
C ASP A 280 13.99 13.30 34.86
N GLY A 281 12.76 12.98 35.27
CA GLY A 281 11.52 13.61 34.78
C GLY A 281 11.18 13.25 33.34
N LEU A 282 11.65 12.10 32.85
CA LEU A 282 11.39 11.60 31.50
C LEU A 282 10.43 10.42 31.56
N PHE A 283 9.34 10.49 30.80
CA PHE A 283 8.36 9.43 30.71
C PHE A 283 8.43 8.72 29.36
N ILE A 284 8.14 7.43 29.34
CA ILE A 284 8.12 6.65 28.09
C ILE A 284 6.98 7.15 27.20
N SER A 285 7.33 7.55 25.97
CA SER A 285 6.38 8.02 24.96
C SER A 285 6.20 7.05 23.80
N SER A 286 7.20 6.23 23.52
CA SER A 286 7.12 5.19 22.48
C SER A 286 8.01 4.00 22.83
N VAL A 287 7.54 2.81 22.47
CA VAL A 287 8.26 1.56 22.68
C VAL A 287 8.17 0.75 21.39
N ALA A 288 9.24 0.08 21.04
CA ALA A 288 9.26 -0.94 20.00
C ALA A 288 10.16 -2.10 20.39
N CYS A 289 10.02 -3.22 19.69
CA CYS A 289 10.83 -4.40 19.92
C CYS A 289 11.34 -4.95 18.59
N CYS A 290 12.60 -5.38 18.58
CA CYS A 290 13.18 -6.15 17.49
C CYS A 290 13.61 -7.50 18.07
N SER A 291 12.96 -8.57 17.60
CA SER A 291 13.09 -9.91 18.17
C SER A 291 12.70 -9.93 19.65
N SER A 292 13.68 -9.83 20.56
CA SER A 292 13.50 -9.80 22.03
C SER A 292 14.26 -8.64 22.68
N LEU A 293 14.59 -7.61 21.90
CA LEU A 293 15.33 -6.44 22.36
C LEU A 293 14.50 -5.18 22.20
N TRP A 294 14.38 -4.43 23.28
CA TRP A 294 13.50 -3.27 23.38
C TRP A 294 14.22 -1.99 22.96
N ALA A 295 13.45 -1.12 22.32
CA ALA A 295 13.76 0.29 22.15
C ALA A 295 12.77 1.13 22.94
N LEU A 296 13.27 1.98 23.83
CA LEU A 296 12.50 2.88 24.67
C LEU A 296 12.79 4.33 24.24
N ILE A 297 11.74 5.10 23.99
CA ILE A 297 11.81 6.54 23.80
C ILE A 297 11.16 7.20 25.01
N MET A 298 11.89 8.11 25.67
CA MET A 298 11.44 8.80 26.86
C MET A 298 11.60 10.31 26.67
N ASP A 299 10.59 11.10 27.01
CA ASP A 299 10.66 12.55 26.88
C ASP A 299 10.01 13.31 28.04
N ALA A 300 10.48 14.54 28.24
CA ALA A 300 9.94 15.48 29.22
C ALA A 300 8.65 16.18 28.73
N GLY A 301 8.28 15.96 27.46
CA GLY A 301 7.19 16.68 26.78
C GLY A 301 5.90 15.87 26.62
N THR A 302 5.75 14.77 27.36
CA THR A 302 4.56 13.91 27.30
C THR A 302 3.33 14.55 27.94
N GLY A 303 3.54 15.37 28.98
CA GLY A 303 2.47 15.84 29.86
C GLY A 303 1.97 14.79 30.85
N PHE A 304 2.61 13.62 30.93
CA PHE A 304 2.26 12.59 31.90
C PHE A 304 2.69 12.98 33.31
N SER A 305 1.90 12.56 34.30
CA SER A 305 2.17 12.82 35.72
C SER A 305 2.70 11.60 36.46
N ASP A 306 2.40 10.40 35.95
CA ASP A 306 2.79 9.12 36.56
C ASP A 306 2.75 8.02 35.50
N GLN A 307 3.57 6.97 35.66
CA GLN A 307 3.64 5.83 34.75
C GLN A 307 3.81 4.50 35.48
N VAL A 308 3.07 3.51 35.01
CA VAL A 308 3.22 2.10 35.38
C VAL A 308 3.50 1.28 34.13
N TYR A 309 4.25 0.20 34.28
CA TYR A 309 4.55 -0.69 33.17
C TYR A 309 4.50 -2.16 33.59
N LYS A 310 4.24 -3.02 32.62
CA LYS A 310 4.28 -4.47 32.78
C LYS A 310 5.00 -5.10 31.61
N LEU A 311 6.10 -5.78 31.91
CA LEU A 311 6.66 -6.80 31.04
C LEU A 311 5.91 -8.11 31.34
N SER A 312 5.22 -8.65 30.33
CA SER A 312 4.43 -9.86 30.44
C SER A 312 4.93 -10.92 29.46
N PRO A 313 4.96 -12.21 29.84
CA PRO A 313 5.25 -13.30 28.91
C PRO A 313 4.13 -13.52 27.89
N CYS A 314 2.93 -12.96 28.12
CA CYS A 314 1.81 -13.01 27.19
C CYS A 314 1.57 -11.66 26.51
N PHE A 315 1.05 -11.71 25.27
CA PHE A 315 0.77 -10.52 24.47
C PHE A 315 -0.48 -9.82 25.03
N LEU A 316 -0.25 -8.70 25.73
CA LEU A 316 -1.21 -7.90 26.48
C LEU A 316 -1.88 -8.67 27.63
N HIS A 317 -1.34 -8.50 28.84
CA HIS A 317 -1.90 -9.10 30.07
C HIS A 317 -3.22 -8.41 30.47
N LYS A 318 -4.34 -9.07 30.18
CA LYS A 318 -5.68 -8.49 30.30
C LYS A 318 -6.04 -8.06 31.73
N GLU A 319 -5.84 -8.92 32.74
CA GLU A 319 -6.22 -8.58 34.13
C GLU A 319 -5.49 -7.33 34.60
N TRP A 320 -4.17 -7.27 34.40
CA TRP A 320 -3.36 -6.12 34.80
C TRP A 320 -3.81 -4.82 34.10
N ILE A 321 -4.10 -4.86 32.80
CA ILE A 321 -4.62 -3.68 32.08
C ILE A 321 -5.94 -3.21 32.68
N MET A 322 -6.86 -4.13 33.02
CA MET A 322 -8.16 -3.79 33.59
C MET A 322 -8.01 -3.17 34.99
N GLU A 323 -7.15 -3.72 35.84
CA GLU A 323 -6.81 -3.15 37.15
C GLU A 323 -6.23 -1.73 37.04
N GLN A 324 -5.36 -1.50 36.05
CA GLN A 324 -4.77 -0.18 35.82
C GLN A 324 -5.80 0.84 35.29
N TRP A 325 -6.75 0.42 34.45
CA TRP A 325 -7.86 1.29 34.05
C TRP A 325 -8.73 1.72 35.23
N GLU A 326 -8.99 0.84 36.21
CA GLU A 326 -9.74 1.18 37.43
C GLU A 326 -9.05 2.25 38.29
N THR A 327 -7.73 2.35 38.17
CA THR A 327 -6.90 3.35 38.87
C THR A 327 -6.56 4.57 38.01
N ASN A 328 -7.28 4.77 36.90
CA ASN A 328 -7.16 5.89 35.95
C ASN A 328 -5.82 5.98 35.20
N TYR A 329 -5.11 4.86 35.06
CA TYR A 329 -4.03 4.76 34.09
C TYR A 329 -4.56 4.38 32.73
N TYR A 330 -4.01 4.94 31.66
CA TYR A 330 -4.38 4.64 30.29
C TYR A 330 -3.17 4.17 29.50
N ILE A 331 -3.33 3.18 28.61
CA ILE A 331 -2.25 2.69 27.75
C ILE A 331 -1.74 3.85 26.90
N SER A 332 -0.45 4.15 27.04
CA SER A 332 0.24 5.24 26.37
C SER A 332 1.30 4.76 25.39
N ALA A 333 1.91 3.61 25.66
CA ALA A 333 2.84 2.94 24.76
C ALA A 333 2.77 1.42 24.96
N LEU A 334 2.99 0.66 23.89
CA LEU A 334 3.05 -0.79 23.95
C LEU A 334 3.89 -1.34 22.79
N ALA A 335 4.54 -2.47 23.02
CA ALA A 335 5.21 -3.25 21.99
C ALA A 335 5.17 -4.73 22.35
N GLY A 336 5.17 -5.59 21.33
CA GLY A 336 5.29 -7.03 21.49
C GLY A 336 6.61 -7.54 20.92
N SER A 337 7.11 -8.62 21.53
CA SER A 337 8.28 -9.38 21.08
C SER A 337 7.85 -10.49 20.13
N SER A 338 8.79 -11.03 19.35
CA SER A 338 8.51 -12.17 18.47
C SER A 338 8.17 -13.45 19.23
N ASN A 339 8.54 -13.56 20.51
CA ASN A 339 8.26 -14.72 21.36
C ASN A 339 6.88 -14.70 22.04
N GLY A 340 6.05 -13.68 21.80
CA GLY A 340 4.74 -13.55 22.44
C GLY A 340 4.71 -12.65 23.68
N SER A 341 5.87 -12.22 24.19
CA SER A 341 5.93 -11.29 25.32
C SER A 341 5.52 -9.88 24.89
N SER A 342 5.14 -9.04 25.85
CA SER A 342 4.84 -7.63 25.61
C SER A 342 5.28 -6.74 26.75
N LEU A 343 5.67 -5.52 26.39
CA LEU A 343 5.82 -4.41 27.32
C LEU A 343 4.64 -3.47 27.10
N VAL A 344 3.82 -3.28 28.14
CA VAL A 344 2.72 -2.32 28.15
C VAL A 344 3.04 -1.23 29.15
N VAL A 345 2.93 0.02 28.73
CA VAL A 345 3.09 1.22 29.57
C VAL A 345 1.76 1.95 29.64
N MET A 346 1.33 2.27 30.85
CA MET A 346 0.12 3.02 31.11
C MET A 346 0.45 4.27 31.93
N SER A 347 -0.16 5.40 31.58
CA SER A 347 0.17 6.72 32.14
C SER A 347 -1.04 7.42 32.75
N LYS A 348 -0.79 8.25 33.76
CA LYS A 348 -1.69 9.32 34.23
C LYS A 348 -1.31 10.66 33.60
N GLY A 349 -2.22 11.63 33.66
CA GLY A 349 -2.05 12.93 33.00
C GLY A 349 -2.35 12.91 31.50
N THR A 350 -2.90 11.79 30.99
CA THR A 350 -3.41 11.74 29.61
C THR A 350 -4.72 12.53 29.51
N GLN A 351 -5.04 12.98 28.30
CA GLN A 351 -6.35 13.56 27.96
C GLN A 351 -7.43 12.51 27.66
N TYR A 352 -7.12 11.21 27.80
CA TYR A 352 -8.03 10.14 27.45
C TYR A 352 -9.14 10.01 28.50
N LEU A 353 -10.36 9.79 28.02
CA LEU A 353 -11.54 9.63 28.87
C LEU A 353 -11.93 8.15 29.00
N GLN A 354 -11.78 7.41 27.90
CA GLN A 354 -12.16 6.01 27.82
C GLN A 354 -11.26 5.30 26.82
N GLN A 355 -10.84 4.08 27.13
CA GLN A 355 -10.05 3.24 26.24
C GLN A 355 -10.71 1.90 25.91
N SER A 356 -10.34 1.37 24.75
CA SER A 356 -10.68 0.02 24.32
C SER A 356 -9.53 -0.50 23.48
N TYR A 357 -9.19 -1.79 23.60
CA TYR A 357 -8.20 -2.41 22.75
C TYR A 357 -8.74 -3.69 22.10
N LYS A 358 -8.12 -4.07 20.98
CA LYS A 358 -8.39 -5.34 20.29
C LYS A 358 -7.09 -6.00 19.89
N VAL A 359 -7.00 -7.31 20.18
CA VAL A 359 -5.97 -8.20 19.63
C VAL A 359 -6.58 -9.04 18.50
N SER A 360 -5.88 -9.16 17.38
CA SER A 360 -6.35 -9.92 16.21
C SER A 360 -5.18 -10.45 15.37
N GLU A 361 -5.39 -11.56 14.66
CA GLU A 361 -4.37 -12.15 13.77
C GLU A 361 -4.25 -11.43 12.42
N SER A 362 -5.21 -10.54 12.10
CA SER A 362 -5.18 -9.66 10.95
C SER A 362 -5.43 -8.22 11.40
N PHE A 363 -5.04 -7.24 10.57
CA PHE A 363 -5.25 -5.84 10.91
C PHE A 363 -6.76 -5.54 11.05
N PRO A 364 -7.26 -5.15 12.24
CA PRO A 364 -8.70 -5.22 12.53
C PRO A 364 -9.45 -3.97 12.06
N PHE A 365 -9.31 -3.59 10.79
CA PHE A 365 -9.86 -2.34 10.23
C PHE A 365 -11.38 -2.19 10.41
N LYS A 366 -12.17 -3.27 10.24
CA LYS A 366 -13.62 -3.24 10.49
C LYS A 366 -13.98 -2.79 11.90
N TRP A 367 -13.19 -3.24 12.90
CA TRP A 367 -13.38 -2.84 14.29
C TRP A 367 -12.96 -1.38 14.52
N ILE A 368 -11.83 -0.97 13.92
CA ILE A 368 -11.36 0.42 13.96
C ILE A 368 -12.42 1.36 13.37
N ASN A 369 -12.95 1.05 12.20
CA ASN A 369 -13.97 1.86 11.52
C ASN A 369 -15.27 1.96 12.35
N LYS A 370 -15.69 0.87 13.00
CA LYS A 370 -16.81 0.91 13.95
C LYS A 370 -16.50 1.85 15.13
N LYS A 371 -15.29 1.78 15.68
CA LYS A 371 -14.86 2.59 16.82
C LYS A 371 -14.68 4.08 16.49
N TRP A 372 -14.26 4.43 15.27
CA TRP A 372 -14.25 5.81 14.80
C TRP A 372 -15.65 6.44 14.86
N LYS A 373 -16.69 5.70 14.45
CA LYS A 373 -18.10 6.16 14.55
C LYS A 373 -18.58 6.33 15.98
N GLU A 374 -17.97 5.64 16.94
CA GLU A 374 -18.23 5.77 18.38
C GLU A 374 -17.38 6.89 19.04
N GLY A 375 -16.59 7.64 18.25
CA GLY A 375 -15.74 8.74 18.73
C GLY A 375 -14.44 8.31 19.40
N PHE A 376 -14.02 7.06 19.20
CA PHE A 376 -12.70 6.58 19.58
C PHE A 376 -11.72 6.76 18.42
N TYR A 377 -10.46 7.04 18.72
CA TYR A 377 -9.38 7.10 17.73
C TYR A 377 -8.23 6.20 18.17
N VAL A 378 -7.53 5.59 17.21
CA VAL A 378 -6.31 4.82 17.50
C VAL A 378 -5.28 5.74 18.11
N THR A 379 -4.74 5.35 19.26
CA THR A 379 -3.73 6.12 20.00
C THR A 379 -2.45 5.33 20.22
N ALA A 380 -2.49 4.01 20.12
CA ALA A 380 -1.30 3.18 20.17
C ALA A 380 -1.53 1.86 19.43
N MET A 381 -0.46 1.30 18.89
CA MET A 381 -0.48 0.01 18.19
C MET A 381 0.76 -0.79 18.53
N ALA A 382 0.63 -2.11 18.55
CA ALA A 382 1.75 -3.04 18.63
C ALA A 382 1.49 -4.31 17.85
N THR A 383 2.55 -5.07 17.65
CA THR A 383 2.51 -6.39 17.04
C THR A 383 3.31 -7.38 17.88
N SER A 384 2.95 -8.65 17.79
CA SER A 384 3.71 -9.78 18.34
C SER A 384 3.55 -10.97 17.40
N GLY A 385 4.61 -11.29 16.67
CA GLY A 385 4.52 -12.19 15.52
C GLY A 385 3.55 -11.62 14.46
N ASN A 386 2.46 -12.34 14.18
CA ASN A 386 1.42 -11.90 13.24
C ASN A 386 0.22 -11.23 13.92
N LYS A 387 0.18 -11.20 15.26
CA LYS A 387 -0.94 -10.59 15.99
C LYS A 387 -0.76 -9.07 16.05
N TRP A 388 -1.83 -8.36 15.79
CA TRP A 388 -1.98 -6.92 15.95
C TRP A 388 -2.68 -6.63 17.28
N ALA A 389 -2.20 -5.62 18.00
CA ALA A 389 -2.88 -5.00 19.12
C ALA A 389 -3.16 -3.53 18.76
N ILE A 390 -4.43 -3.15 18.75
CA ILE A 390 -4.86 -1.77 18.47
C ILE A 390 -5.52 -1.21 19.71
N VAL A 391 -5.01 -0.09 20.23
CA VAL A 391 -5.59 0.66 21.34
C VAL A 391 -6.26 1.91 20.78
N MET A 392 -7.53 2.12 21.15
CA MET A 392 -8.28 3.30 20.77
C MET A 392 -8.81 4.03 22.01
N SER A 393 -8.79 5.36 21.95
CA SER A 393 -9.17 6.22 23.07
C SER A 393 -10.19 7.29 22.66
N ARG A 394 -11.15 7.59 23.53
CA ARG A 394 -11.94 8.84 23.48
C ARG A 394 -11.17 9.96 24.16
N GLY A 395 -11.38 11.20 23.72
CA GLY A 395 -10.62 12.35 24.23
C GLY A 395 -9.20 12.44 23.68
N SER A 396 -8.87 11.70 22.61
CA SER A 396 -7.53 11.68 22.00
C SER A 396 -7.04 13.02 21.44
N GLY A 397 -7.92 14.01 21.33
CA GLY A 397 -7.60 15.29 20.70
C GLY A 397 -7.55 15.24 19.18
N PHE A 398 -7.96 14.14 18.53
CA PHE A 398 -8.05 14.03 17.07
C PHE A 398 -9.46 14.38 16.56
N SER A 399 -9.52 15.03 15.39
CA SER A 399 -10.77 15.30 14.67
C SER A 399 -11.03 14.25 13.60
N ASP A 400 -9.97 13.77 12.96
CA ASP A 400 -10.05 12.78 11.89
C ASP A 400 -8.85 11.84 11.90
N GLN A 401 -9.00 10.64 11.34
CA GLN A 401 -7.97 9.62 11.30
C GLN A 401 -8.16 8.64 10.14
N THR A 402 -7.04 8.21 9.56
CA THR A 402 -6.98 7.23 8.48
C THR A 402 -5.83 6.24 8.72
N VAL A 403 -5.76 5.20 7.89
CA VAL A 403 -4.70 4.18 7.93
C VAL A 403 -4.05 4.04 6.56
N GLU A 404 -2.72 3.89 6.57
CA GLU A 404 -1.96 3.32 5.46
C GLU A 404 -1.47 1.92 5.88
N LEU A 405 -1.97 0.87 5.24
CA LEU A 405 -1.59 -0.53 5.48
C LEU A 405 -1.00 -1.11 4.21
N ASP A 406 0.24 -1.60 4.28
CA ASP A 406 0.96 -2.07 3.09
C ASP A 406 1.96 -3.18 3.48
N PHE A 407 2.35 -4.02 2.52
CA PHE A 407 3.43 -5.00 2.69
C PHE A 407 4.83 -4.36 2.65
N LEU A 408 4.91 -3.12 2.18
CA LEU A 408 6.08 -2.25 2.10
C LEU A 408 5.81 -0.93 2.84
N TYR A 409 6.78 -0.02 2.84
CA TYR A 409 6.56 1.33 3.36
C TYR A 409 5.70 2.17 2.38
N PRO A 410 4.50 2.64 2.78
CA PRO A 410 3.54 3.28 1.87
C PRO A 410 3.83 4.77 1.65
N SER A 411 4.94 5.08 0.96
CA SER A 411 5.41 6.46 0.78
C SER A 411 4.42 7.36 0.04
N GLU A 412 3.79 6.87 -1.03
CA GLU A 412 2.80 7.63 -1.82
C GLU A 412 1.61 8.05 -0.95
N GLY A 413 1.02 7.09 -0.22
CA GLY A 413 -0.10 7.33 0.68
C GLY A 413 0.27 8.32 1.78
N ILE A 414 1.39 8.10 2.48
CA ILE A 414 1.84 9.01 3.55
C ILE A 414 1.99 10.46 3.04
N HIS A 415 2.58 10.67 1.86
CA HIS A 415 2.77 12.03 1.32
C HIS A 415 1.44 12.68 0.94
N LYS A 416 0.55 11.94 0.25
CA LYS A 416 -0.80 12.44 -0.06
C LYS A 416 -1.58 12.82 1.22
N ARG A 417 -1.43 12.05 2.30
CA ARG A 417 -2.06 12.35 3.59
C ARG A 417 -1.40 13.55 4.30
N TRP A 418 -0.08 13.73 4.20
CA TRP A 418 0.59 14.92 4.70
C TRP A 418 0.11 16.20 4.02
N ASP A 419 -0.06 16.17 2.69
CA ASP A 419 -0.60 17.27 1.89
C ASP A 419 -2.04 17.61 2.31
N ALA A 420 -2.81 16.60 2.73
CA ALA A 420 -4.16 16.76 3.29
C ALA A 420 -4.19 17.11 4.79
N GLY A 421 -3.04 17.42 5.42
CA GLY A 421 -2.96 17.87 6.81
C GLY A 421 -2.95 16.77 7.88
N TYR A 422 -2.97 15.49 7.49
CA TYR A 422 -2.80 14.39 8.45
C TYR A 422 -1.33 14.28 8.88
N ARG A 423 -1.09 13.69 10.05
CA ARG A 423 0.26 13.34 10.54
C ARG A 423 0.25 11.94 11.13
N ILE A 424 1.34 11.20 10.96
CA ILE A 424 1.51 9.86 11.55
C ILE A 424 1.49 10.00 13.08
N THR A 425 0.61 9.25 13.73
CA THR A 425 0.42 9.27 15.19
C THR A 425 0.59 7.91 15.85
N ALA A 426 0.48 6.82 15.09
CA ALA A 426 0.83 5.49 15.57
C ALA A 426 1.39 4.64 14.43
N THR A 427 2.35 3.78 14.75
CA THR A 427 2.99 2.89 13.79
C THR A 427 3.19 1.52 14.40
N ALA A 428 2.90 0.46 13.65
CA ALA A 428 3.24 -0.91 14.04
C ALA A 428 3.46 -1.74 12.77
N ALA A 429 4.24 -2.81 12.89
CA ALA A 429 4.54 -3.65 11.74
C ALA A 429 4.69 -5.11 12.15
N THR A 430 4.16 -6.02 11.34
CA THR A 430 4.47 -7.45 11.39
C THR A 430 5.63 -7.74 10.42
N TRP A 431 5.97 -9.02 10.27
CA TRP A 431 6.88 -9.47 9.22
C TRP A 431 6.34 -9.27 7.80
N ASP A 432 5.01 -9.15 7.68
CA ASP A 432 4.33 -9.08 6.40
C ASP A 432 3.84 -7.69 6.04
N GLN A 433 3.35 -6.91 7.01
CA GLN A 433 2.73 -5.61 6.75
C GLN A 433 3.18 -4.55 7.75
N ALA A 434 3.28 -3.31 7.29
CA ALA A 434 3.40 -2.13 8.11
C ALA A 434 2.09 -1.34 8.09
N ALA A 435 1.67 -0.87 9.26
CA ALA A 435 0.49 -0.03 9.43
C ALA A 435 0.90 1.33 10.01
N PHE A 436 0.42 2.39 9.35
CA PHE A 436 0.58 3.78 9.78
C PHE A 436 -0.79 4.36 10.00
N VAL A 437 -1.06 4.79 11.22
CA VAL A 437 -2.24 5.58 11.51
C VAL A 437 -1.85 7.04 11.38
N LEU A 438 -2.61 7.79 10.59
CA LEU A 438 -2.42 9.22 10.42
C LEU A 438 -3.66 9.96 10.90
N SER A 439 -3.47 11.03 11.67
CA SER A 439 -4.55 11.77 12.31
C SER A 439 -4.44 13.27 12.09
N ILE A 440 -5.58 13.95 12.09
CA ILE A 440 -5.67 15.41 12.15
C ILE A 440 -5.95 15.79 13.62
N PRO A 441 -5.06 16.55 14.27
CA PRO A 441 -5.30 17.04 15.63
C PRO A 441 -6.34 18.18 15.63
N ARG A 442 -7.24 18.18 16.61
CA ARG A 442 -8.26 19.24 16.83
C ARG A 442 -7.64 20.60 17.11
N ARG A 443 -6.47 20.61 17.74
CA ARG A 443 -5.67 21.81 17.96
C ARG A 443 -4.47 21.75 17.03
N LYS A 444 -4.34 22.77 16.20
CA LYS A 444 -3.22 22.86 15.26
C LYS A 444 -1.91 22.92 16.05
N PRO A 445 -0.97 21.99 15.85
CA PRO A 445 0.32 22.05 16.53
C PRO A 445 1.10 23.28 16.07
N PRO A 446 1.96 23.83 16.94
CA PRO A 446 2.74 25.03 16.62
C PRO A 446 3.80 24.80 15.54
N ASP A 447 4.23 23.56 15.34
CA ASP A 447 5.12 23.12 14.26
C ASP A 447 4.46 21.93 13.55
N GLU A 448 4.40 22.00 12.23
CA GLU A 448 3.77 21.00 11.37
C GLU A 448 4.78 19.99 10.78
N THR A 449 6.07 20.16 11.05
CA THR A 449 7.13 19.37 10.45
C THR A 449 7.10 17.94 10.99
N GLN A 450 6.96 16.97 10.10
CA GLN A 450 7.10 15.55 10.41
C GLN A 450 7.97 14.87 9.37
N GLU A 451 8.88 14.02 9.83
CA GLU A 451 9.78 13.27 8.97
C GLU A 451 9.81 11.80 9.36
N THR A 452 10.10 10.94 8.39
CA THR A 452 10.25 9.50 8.61
C THR A 452 11.63 9.04 8.18
N LEU A 453 12.25 8.18 8.98
CA LEU A 453 13.54 7.58 8.68
C LEU A 453 13.45 6.05 8.75
N ARG A 454 13.99 5.38 7.74
CA ARG A 454 14.10 3.91 7.66
C ARG A 454 15.56 3.49 7.71
N THR A 455 15.93 2.63 8.67
CA THR A 455 17.33 2.19 8.84
C THR A 455 17.43 0.74 9.30
N SER A 456 18.44 0.01 8.81
CA SER A 456 18.70 -1.37 9.23
C SER A 456 19.13 -1.47 10.70
N ALA A 457 19.90 -0.49 11.18
CA ALA A 457 20.25 -0.33 12.59
C ALA A 457 19.51 0.85 13.20
N PHE A 458 19.15 0.77 14.49
CA PHE A 458 18.57 1.92 15.19
C PHE A 458 19.60 3.07 15.22
N PRO A 459 19.32 4.25 14.65
CA PRO A 459 20.39 5.17 14.27
C PRO A 459 20.75 6.11 15.43
N SER A 460 21.94 5.97 16.01
CA SER A 460 22.40 6.88 17.07
C SER A 460 22.86 8.26 16.55
N THR A 461 23.47 8.33 15.37
CA THR A 461 23.97 9.58 14.77
C THR A 461 22.84 10.45 14.24
N HIS A 462 21.94 9.87 13.44
CA HIS A 462 20.81 10.60 12.87
C HIS A 462 19.91 11.19 13.95
N VAL A 463 19.68 10.48 15.07
CA VAL A 463 18.88 11.02 16.18
C VAL A 463 19.48 12.32 16.72
N LYS A 464 20.80 12.39 16.87
CA LYS A 464 21.48 13.63 17.30
C LYS A 464 21.36 14.74 16.26
N GLU A 465 21.48 14.43 14.98
CA GLU A 465 21.27 15.41 13.89
C GLU A 465 19.82 15.94 13.85
N LYS A 466 18.84 15.08 14.12
CA LYS A 466 17.42 15.47 14.21
C LYS A 466 17.17 16.34 15.44
N TRP A 467 17.70 15.98 16.61
CA TRP A 467 17.61 16.79 17.81
C TRP A 467 18.21 18.19 17.62
N ALA A 468 19.33 18.33 16.90
CA ALA A 468 19.91 19.62 16.56
C ALA A 468 18.99 20.53 15.71
N LYS A 469 17.99 19.94 15.05
CA LYS A 469 16.95 20.63 14.27
C LYS A 469 15.60 20.70 15.01
N ASN A 470 15.56 20.39 16.30
CA ASN A 470 14.34 20.28 17.12
C ASN A 470 13.33 19.23 16.61
N LEU A 471 13.83 18.21 15.90
CA LEU A 471 13.06 17.04 15.47
C LEU A 471 13.26 15.90 16.48
N TYR A 472 12.19 15.48 17.12
CA TYR A 472 12.21 14.47 18.18
C TYR A 472 11.44 13.23 17.77
N ILE A 473 11.89 12.05 18.20
CA ILE A 473 11.20 10.79 17.90
C ILE A 473 9.82 10.83 18.55
N ALA A 474 8.78 10.65 17.74
CA ALA A 474 7.38 10.62 18.16
C ALA A 474 6.80 9.21 18.17
N SER A 475 7.27 8.35 17.25
CA SER A 475 6.87 6.95 17.17
C SER A 475 8.00 6.13 16.57
N VAL A 476 8.13 4.89 17.01
CA VAL A 476 9.06 3.94 16.41
C VAL A 476 8.43 2.56 16.29
N CYS A 477 8.74 1.85 15.22
CA CYS A 477 8.44 0.42 15.08
C CYS A 477 9.55 -0.28 14.29
N TYR A 478 9.54 -1.61 14.30
CA TYR A 478 10.47 -2.44 13.54
C TYR A 478 9.67 -3.43 12.68
N GLY A 479 9.98 -3.51 11.40
CA GLY A 479 9.30 -4.41 10.49
C GLY A 479 9.75 -4.28 9.04
N ARG A 480 9.03 -4.95 8.14
CA ARG A 480 9.38 -4.99 6.72
C ARG A 480 9.06 -3.66 6.03
N THR A 481 10.03 -3.09 5.32
CA THR A 481 9.95 -1.69 4.84
C THR A 481 10.49 -1.45 3.43
N VAL A 482 11.17 -2.44 2.84
CA VAL A 482 11.90 -2.31 1.57
C VAL A 482 11.42 -3.40 0.61
N SER A 483 11.14 -3.02 -0.64
CA SER A 483 11.56 -3.82 -1.79
C SER A 483 12.93 -3.30 -2.13
#